data_AF-A0A8T1T1H1-F1
#
_entry.id   AF-A0A8T1T1H1-F1
#
_cell.length_a   1.000
_cell.length_b   1.000
_cell.length_c   1.000
_cell.angle_alpha   90.00
_cell.angle_beta   90.00
_cell.angle_gamma   90.00
#
_symmetry.space_group_name_H-M   'P 1'
#
loop_
_entity.id
_entity.type
_entity.pdbx_description
1 polymer ?
#
loop_
_entity_poly.entity_id
_entity_poly.type
_entity_poly.pdbx_seq_one_letter_code
_entity_poly.pdbx_strand_id
1 'polypeptide(L)'
;MNEKGMETISLSKNPGSSRKKKERGYSYVTTLQLLGLDEGTEANNKDLIMRKGAYLSVLYLRHLRIRELQRVCLGILNYFRSVERTLTISTSGLTLHAGNLVPSAEDTCWVNAVKGGIGVSGGLGSRHYVHYTPADFKVHSTQFMEFSEVENHDDFYTTQDGYIHTQDQRGAYIMYDVALKDLKDLESQLLLVASQYIEQDKSPVTYHQSSDDNLLAWAHASVDRFAVLLDIWTCEAALLENKRQLLDGYFEAYQHALDTEERFALAQAITDIMHKRPRFDLSLRYFVNTYSDECICLRLQLQLVREMFNQHIDAQREYVQKIWRKDQTGGIGEFGLPHNIIAKQLISLNNSCPTLKNIYLLEFHPSLGLASLIPKALEYVSQEFYSICRPKTPSEATSLEKQVLQLAVDEWLTMEKPESSYSSQIQKDLFADTLLEDPLLVRDIAMLALESGTDEEKKQGREKQAFILDIFCRLLELITLRHRLIETALESAQLARMYKAFAVEMGFDEFHLYLRPVHFEFASHKEKADQPPPIFITALLEDDSSVDRYIPSDLLLSIQEVDNNQIGKFSFHTRDGVIQLLSQSGVENMQITLACEVTQKNALLVAVQQASFCYMIQPTRTMDMKVSSILFP
;
A
#
# COMPACT_ATOMS: atom_id res chain seq x y z
N MET A 1 -76.05 -5.79 29.09
CA MET A 1 -77.17 -4.97 29.58
C MET A 1 -77.13 -3.64 28.86
N ASN A 2 -78.30 -3.22 28.39
CA ASN A 2 -78.57 -2.08 27.50
C ASN A 2 -78.38 -0.71 28.15
N GLU A 3 -78.34 0.30 27.26
CA GLU A 3 -78.92 1.67 27.31
C GLU A 3 -77.85 2.73 26.98
N LYS A 4 -77.75 3.33 25.77
CA LYS A 4 -78.66 4.16 24.93
C LYS A 4 -79.17 5.46 25.58
N GLY A 5 -78.90 6.59 24.90
CA GLY A 5 -79.67 7.84 24.92
C GLY A 5 -79.01 8.99 25.70
N MET A 6 -78.30 9.97 25.08
CA MET A 6 -78.77 11.09 24.23
C MET A 6 -79.34 12.25 25.05
N GLU A 7 -78.66 13.41 25.05
CA GLU A 7 -79.30 14.73 24.84
C GLU A 7 -78.27 15.86 24.69
N THR A 8 -78.46 16.62 23.61
CA THR A 8 -77.83 17.87 23.19
C THR A 8 -78.41 19.07 23.96
N ILE A 9 -77.61 20.08 24.31
CA ILE A 9 -78.02 21.51 24.30
C ILE A 9 -76.78 22.41 24.11
N SER A 10 -76.97 23.42 23.26
CA SER A 10 -76.02 24.37 22.69
C SER A 10 -75.89 25.69 23.48
N LEU A 11 -74.80 26.42 23.15
CA LEU A 11 -74.60 27.88 23.18
C LEU A 11 -74.31 28.59 24.52
N SER A 12 -73.10 29.15 24.64
CA SER A 12 -72.94 30.62 24.69
C SER A 12 -71.49 31.06 24.43
N LYS A 13 -71.35 32.00 23.49
CA LYS A 13 -70.17 32.84 23.26
C LYS A 13 -70.10 33.89 24.36
N ASN A 14 -68.89 34.23 24.84
CA ASN A 14 -68.41 35.62 24.88
C ASN A 14 -66.92 35.73 25.33
N PRO A 15 -66.26 36.88 25.05
CA PRO A 15 -64.96 36.93 24.39
C PRO A 15 -63.80 37.32 25.32
N GLY A 16 -62.56 37.12 24.87
CA GLY A 16 -61.40 37.60 25.62
C GLY A 16 -60.06 37.46 24.90
N SER A 17 -59.68 38.52 24.18
CA SER A 17 -58.33 39.12 24.18
C SER A 17 -57.12 38.26 23.79
N SER A 18 -56.59 38.62 22.62
CA SER A 18 -55.29 38.26 22.05
C SER A 18 -54.10 38.47 22.99
N ARG A 19 -53.29 37.41 23.18
CA ARG A 19 -51.86 37.52 23.46
C ARG A 19 -51.10 36.67 22.44
N LYS A 20 -50.44 37.35 21.49
CA LYS A 20 -49.50 36.74 20.55
C LYS A 20 -48.33 36.12 21.32
N LYS A 21 -48.36 34.80 21.52
CA LYS A 21 -47.14 34.03 21.79
C LYS A 21 -46.39 33.91 20.47
N LYS A 22 -45.16 34.42 20.40
CA LYS A 22 -44.20 34.07 19.35
C LYS A 22 -43.85 32.58 19.53
N GLU A 23 -44.51 31.70 18.79
CA GLU A 23 -44.07 30.31 18.65
C GLU A 23 -42.79 30.29 17.80
N ARG A 24 -41.65 30.02 18.44
CA ARG A 24 -40.45 29.47 17.78
C ARG A 24 -40.68 27.97 17.53
N GLY A 25 -41.73 27.66 16.76
CA GLY A 25 -42.11 26.30 16.40
C GLY A 25 -42.19 26.16 14.90
N TYR A 26 -41.86 24.97 14.39
CA TYR A 26 -42.02 24.59 12.99
C TYR A 26 -43.46 24.89 12.53
N SER A 27 -43.61 25.83 11.59
CA SER A 27 -44.90 26.21 11.03
C SER A 27 -45.09 25.54 9.69
N TYR A 28 -45.94 24.51 9.65
CA TYR A 28 -46.31 23.77 8.45
C TYR A 28 -46.76 24.68 7.29
N VAL A 29 -47.50 25.74 7.62
CA VAL A 29 -48.01 26.74 6.66
C VAL A 29 -46.88 27.57 6.07
N THR A 30 -45.89 27.94 6.90
CA THR A 30 -44.73 28.73 6.46
C THR A 30 -43.79 27.90 5.57
N THR A 31 -43.63 26.61 5.88
CA THR A 31 -42.86 25.68 5.03
C THR A 31 -43.56 25.43 3.69
N LEU A 32 -44.90 25.31 3.68
CA LEU A 32 -45.70 25.18 2.45
C LEU A 32 -45.57 26.40 1.53
N GLN A 33 -45.54 27.60 2.12
CA GLN A 33 -45.33 28.85 1.38
C GLN A 33 -43.90 28.98 0.86
N LEU A 34 -42.88 28.62 1.65
CA LEU A 34 -41.48 28.62 1.22
C LEU A 34 -41.18 27.60 0.11
N LEU A 35 -41.95 26.52 0.03
CA LEU A 35 -41.84 25.48 -1.00
C LEU A 35 -42.70 25.77 -2.26
N GLY A 36 -43.39 26.92 -2.33
CA GLY A 36 -44.21 27.29 -3.49
C GLY A 36 -45.44 26.39 -3.70
N LEU A 37 -45.93 25.73 -2.65
CA LEU A 37 -47.03 24.75 -2.73
C LEU A 37 -48.41 25.37 -2.46
N ASP A 38 -48.50 26.70 -2.31
CA ASP A 38 -49.67 27.45 -1.83
C ASP A 38 -50.48 28.16 -2.94
N GLU A 39 -50.30 27.81 -4.22
CA GLU A 39 -51.11 28.39 -5.29
C GLU A 39 -52.08 27.38 -5.93
N GLY A 40 -53.37 27.74 -5.93
CA GLY A 40 -54.36 27.20 -6.87
C GLY A 40 -55.61 26.56 -6.26
N THR A 41 -56.64 27.39 -6.13
CA THR A 41 -58.10 27.18 -6.09
C THR A 41 -58.71 25.77 -6.19
N GLU A 42 -59.72 25.62 -5.33
CA GLU A 42 -60.64 24.50 -5.05
C GLU A 42 -61.35 23.88 -6.26
N ALA A 43 -60.68 23.00 -7.04
CA ALA A 43 -61.41 22.16 -8.00
C ALA A 43 -60.69 20.86 -8.46
N ASN A 44 -59.83 20.20 -7.66
CA ASN A 44 -59.51 18.75 -7.81
C ASN A 44 -58.70 18.19 -6.62
N ASN A 45 -59.19 18.42 -5.40
CA ASN A 45 -58.34 18.44 -4.21
C ASN A 45 -57.81 17.08 -3.70
N LYS A 46 -58.45 15.93 -3.93
CA LYS A 46 -57.96 14.66 -3.33
C LYS A 46 -56.66 14.15 -3.95
N ASP A 47 -56.58 14.12 -5.28
CA ASP A 47 -55.37 13.68 -5.98
C ASP A 47 -54.23 14.70 -5.85
N LEU A 48 -54.55 16.00 -5.79
CA LEU A 48 -53.54 17.04 -5.59
C LEU A 48 -52.99 17.04 -4.17
N ILE A 49 -53.83 16.87 -3.13
CA ILE A 49 -53.39 16.74 -1.73
C ILE A 49 -52.58 15.46 -1.55
N MET A 50 -52.98 14.35 -2.18
CA MET A 50 -52.24 13.08 -2.12
C MET A 50 -50.89 13.18 -2.83
N ARG A 51 -50.80 13.83 -4.00
CA ARG A 51 -49.52 14.11 -4.70
C ARG A 51 -48.64 15.08 -3.92
N LYS A 52 -49.21 16.14 -3.32
CA LYS A 52 -48.49 17.08 -2.44
C LYS A 52 -47.94 16.37 -1.20
N GLY A 53 -48.74 15.50 -0.58
CA GLY A 53 -48.33 14.66 0.54
C GLY A 53 -47.23 13.66 0.18
N ALA A 54 -47.34 13.01 -0.99
CA ALA A 54 -46.33 12.10 -1.50
C ALA A 54 -45.01 12.82 -1.81
N TYR A 55 -45.06 13.98 -2.46
CA TYR A 55 -43.87 14.79 -2.76
C TYR A 55 -43.16 15.28 -1.49
N LEU A 56 -43.93 15.78 -0.51
CA LEU A 56 -43.38 16.19 0.78
C LEU A 56 -42.75 15.00 1.54
N SER A 57 -43.38 13.82 1.45
CA SER A 57 -42.83 12.59 2.02
C SER A 57 -41.47 12.24 1.39
N VAL A 58 -41.34 12.35 0.07
CA VAL A 58 -40.07 12.14 -0.65
C VAL A 58 -39.00 13.13 -0.19
N LEU A 59 -39.32 14.42 -0.03
CA LEU A 59 -38.37 15.42 0.46
C LEU A 59 -37.92 15.13 1.90
N TYR A 60 -38.83 14.72 2.79
CA TYR A 60 -38.45 14.31 4.14
C TYR A 60 -37.60 13.04 4.15
N LEU A 61 -37.89 12.05 3.31
CA LEU A 61 -37.07 10.85 3.20
C LEU A 61 -35.65 11.18 2.71
N ARG A 62 -35.51 12.07 1.72
CA ARG A 62 -34.19 12.57 1.28
C ARG A 62 -33.44 13.29 2.40
N HIS A 63 -34.12 14.16 3.15
CA HIS A 63 -33.52 14.86 4.28
C HIS A 63 -33.08 13.88 5.38
N LEU A 64 -33.90 12.89 5.72
CA LEU A 64 -33.54 11.84 6.67
C LEU A 64 -32.32 11.06 6.19
N ARG A 65 -32.27 10.71 4.89
CA ARG A 65 -31.13 10.01 4.30
C ARG A 65 -29.84 10.85 4.34
N ILE A 66 -29.91 12.14 4.06
CA ILE A 66 -28.74 13.03 4.17
C ILE A 66 -28.24 13.09 5.62
N ARG A 67 -29.13 13.19 6.61
CA ARG A 67 -28.74 13.16 8.03
C ARG A 67 -28.12 11.83 8.43
N GLU A 68 -28.60 10.74 7.87
CA GLU A 68 -28.03 9.41 8.05
C GLU A 68 -26.58 9.37 7.51
N LEU A 69 -26.37 9.83 6.26
CA LEU A 69 -25.05 9.90 5.64
C LEU A 69 -24.09 10.82 6.41
N GLN A 70 -24.56 11.96 6.91
CA GLN A 70 -23.78 12.85 7.77
C GLN A 70 -23.33 12.15 9.07
N ARG A 71 -24.20 11.31 9.67
CA ARG A 71 -23.83 10.52 10.86
C ARG A 71 -22.80 9.44 10.53
N VAL A 72 -22.92 8.77 9.38
CA VAL A 72 -21.91 7.82 8.90
C VAL A 72 -20.56 8.52 8.72
N CYS A 73 -20.54 9.66 8.02
CA CYS A 73 -19.33 10.46 7.83
C CYS A 73 -18.72 10.89 9.17
N LEU A 74 -19.54 11.36 10.12
CA LEU A 74 -19.08 11.75 11.45
C LEU A 74 -18.43 10.58 12.21
N GLY A 75 -19.03 9.38 12.15
CA GLY A 75 -18.45 8.19 12.79
C GLY A 75 -17.06 7.86 12.24
N ILE A 76 -16.88 7.93 10.92
CA ILE A 76 -15.59 7.68 10.27
C ILE A 76 -14.59 8.80 10.58
N LEU A 77 -14.99 10.07 10.56
CA LEU A 77 -14.12 11.19 10.93
C LEU A 77 -13.66 11.10 12.39
N ASN A 78 -14.55 10.70 13.29
CA ASN A 78 -14.23 10.47 14.70
C ASN A 78 -13.22 9.33 14.86
N TYR A 79 -13.39 8.25 14.09
CA TYR A 79 -12.44 7.15 14.02
C TYR A 79 -11.07 7.63 13.52
N PHE A 80 -10.99 8.46 12.47
CA PHE A 80 -9.71 8.99 11.99
C PHE A 80 -8.99 9.83 13.05
N ARG A 81 -9.71 10.68 13.80
CA ARG A 81 -9.11 11.45 14.91
C ARG A 81 -8.64 10.56 16.07
N SER A 82 -9.37 9.48 16.33
CA SER A 82 -8.96 8.46 17.29
C SER A 82 -7.63 7.80 16.90
N VAL A 83 -7.52 7.37 15.64
CA VAL A 83 -6.29 6.76 15.12
C VAL A 83 -5.15 7.78 15.09
N GLU A 84 -5.40 9.02 14.66
CA GLU A 84 -4.40 10.10 14.67
C GLU A 84 -3.87 10.38 16.08
N ARG A 85 -4.75 10.37 17.09
CA ARG A 85 -4.35 10.47 18.51
C ARG A 85 -3.44 9.29 18.89
N THR A 86 -3.84 8.05 18.59
CA THR A 86 -3.01 6.86 18.87
C THR A 86 -1.64 6.97 18.20
N LEU A 87 -1.58 7.31 16.91
CA LEU A 87 -0.34 7.49 16.15
C LEU A 87 0.54 8.59 16.75
N THR A 88 -0.06 9.69 17.18
CA THR A 88 0.68 10.82 17.78
C THR A 88 1.29 10.42 19.13
N ILE A 89 0.51 9.76 19.98
CA ILE A 89 0.96 9.30 21.31
C ILE A 89 2.10 8.30 21.16
N SER A 90 1.95 7.31 20.26
CA SER A 90 2.93 6.25 20.07
C SER A 90 4.23 6.71 19.38
N THR A 91 4.15 7.58 18.38
CA THR A 91 5.33 8.09 17.66
C THR A 91 6.08 9.16 18.45
N SER A 92 5.38 9.95 19.26
CA SER A 92 5.99 10.96 20.11
C SER A 92 6.39 10.43 21.49
N GLY A 93 6.09 9.15 21.77
CA GLY A 93 6.38 8.50 23.06
C GLY A 93 5.81 9.27 24.23
N LEU A 94 4.61 9.85 24.11
CA LEU A 94 4.06 10.74 25.13
C LEU A 94 3.44 9.93 26.26
N THR A 95 3.91 10.15 27.48
CA THR A 95 3.29 9.61 28.70
C THR A 95 2.58 10.73 29.45
N LEU A 96 1.38 10.45 29.96
CA LEU A 96 0.59 11.42 30.70
C LEU A 96 0.97 11.39 32.17
N HIS A 97 1.93 12.20 32.60
CA HIS A 97 2.30 12.31 34.01
C HIS A 97 1.53 13.47 34.67
N ALA A 98 0.60 13.15 35.59
CA ALA A 98 -0.17 14.11 36.37
C ALA A 98 -0.91 15.19 35.52
N GLY A 99 -1.47 14.78 34.37
CA GLY A 99 -2.23 15.67 33.47
C GLY A 99 -1.37 16.48 32.49
N ASN A 100 -0.05 16.31 32.52
CA ASN A 100 0.87 16.90 31.53
C ASN A 100 1.47 15.80 30.65
N LEU A 101 1.56 16.06 29.34
CA LEU A 101 2.23 15.17 28.40
C LEU A 101 3.75 15.36 28.52
N VAL A 102 4.47 14.30 28.85
CA VAL A 102 5.94 14.27 28.94
C VAL A 102 6.47 13.28 27.89
N PRO A 103 7.46 13.65 27.07
CA PRO A 103 8.11 12.71 26.16
C PRO A 103 8.89 11.65 26.95
N SER A 104 8.64 10.38 26.66
CA SER A 104 9.17 9.20 27.35
C SER A 104 10.38 8.57 26.65
N ALA A 105 10.71 8.98 25.42
CA ALA A 105 11.79 8.39 24.63
C ALA A 105 12.73 9.46 24.05
N GLU A 106 14.03 9.17 24.00
CA GLU A 106 14.99 9.95 23.22
C GLU A 106 14.73 9.73 21.72
N ASP A 107 14.51 10.81 20.98
CA ASP A 107 14.21 10.77 19.54
C ASP A 107 15.40 10.19 18.74
N THR A 108 15.14 9.22 17.86
CA THR A 108 16.13 8.72 16.90
C THR A 108 16.54 9.81 15.90
N CYS A 109 17.73 9.64 15.29
CA CYS A 109 18.40 10.62 14.43
C CYS A 109 17.49 11.29 13.38
N TRP A 110 16.68 10.49 12.68
CA TRP A 110 15.78 10.95 11.63
C TRP A 110 14.48 11.57 12.17
N VAL A 111 13.91 10.99 13.22
CA VAL A 111 12.70 11.51 13.89
C VAL A 111 12.97 12.89 14.50
N ASN A 112 14.17 13.09 15.05
CA ASN A 112 14.63 14.37 15.58
C ASN A 112 14.79 15.43 14.48
N ALA A 113 15.31 15.05 13.30
CA ALA A 113 15.46 15.95 12.16
C ALA A 113 14.10 16.42 11.60
N VAL A 114 13.13 15.51 11.47
CA VAL A 114 11.76 15.84 10.98
C VAL A 114 11.00 16.72 11.97
N LYS A 115 11.27 16.59 13.28
CA LYS A 115 10.72 17.47 14.33
C LYS A 115 11.43 18.83 14.45
N GLY A 116 12.42 19.13 13.60
CA GLY A 116 13.13 20.42 13.58
C GLY A 116 14.35 20.50 14.52
N GLY A 117 14.84 19.37 15.02
CA GLY A 117 16.08 19.26 15.79
C GLY A 117 17.32 19.05 14.91
N ILE A 118 18.49 18.96 15.55
CA ILE A 118 19.82 19.04 14.90
C ILE A 118 20.19 17.72 14.15
N GLY A 119 19.34 16.69 14.17
CA GLY A 119 19.55 15.45 13.43
C GLY A 119 20.83 14.69 13.84
N VAL A 120 21.29 14.86 15.08
CA VAL A 120 22.47 14.15 15.61
C VAL A 120 22.00 12.97 16.45
N SER A 121 22.34 11.76 15.99
CA SER A 121 22.17 10.51 16.74
C SER A 121 23.01 10.52 18.01
N GLY A 122 22.35 10.43 19.17
CA GLY A 122 22.99 9.91 20.37
C GLY A 122 23.05 8.38 20.32
N GLY A 123 24.09 7.83 19.69
CA GLY A 123 24.52 6.45 19.92
C GLY A 123 23.94 5.35 19.01
N LEU A 124 24.80 4.37 18.68
CA LEU A 124 24.37 3.07 18.17
C LEU A 124 23.50 2.37 19.22
N GLY A 125 22.22 2.11 18.92
CA GLY A 125 21.49 1.05 19.63
C GLY A 125 19.99 1.26 19.80
N SER A 126 19.19 0.74 18.87
CA SER A 126 17.83 0.27 19.18
C SER A 126 17.57 -1.19 18.76
N ARG A 127 18.49 -1.84 18.05
CA ARG A 127 18.42 -3.28 17.73
C ARG A 127 18.75 -4.21 18.91
N HIS A 128 19.13 -3.67 20.08
CA HIS A 128 19.75 -4.43 21.15
C HIS A 128 18.81 -4.91 22.27
N TYR A 129 17.49 -4.71 22.22
CA TYR A 129 16.64 -5.02 23.38
C TYR A 129 15.43 -5.93 23.15
N VAL A 130 15.06 -6.25 21.90
CA VAL A 130 13.88 -7.12 21.68
C VAL A 130 14.17 -8.58 22.07
N HIS A 131 15.43 -9.00 22.03
CA HIS A 131 15.87 -10.37 22.34
C HIS A 131 16.95 -10.44 23.43
N TYR A 132 17.15 -9.38 24.23
CA TYR A 132 18.27 -9.30 25.19
C TYR A 132 17.85 -9.30 26.66
N THR A 133 16.56 -9.39 26.98
CA THR A 133 16.15 -9.71 28.34
C THR A 133 16.61 -11.13 28.65
N PRO A 134 17.54 -11.36 29.59
CA PRO A 134 17.94 -12.70 29.94
C PRO A 134 16.69 -13.51 30.31
N ALA A 135 16.62 -14.79 29.93
CA ALA A 135 15.49 -15.67 30.29
C ALA A 135 15.22 -15.72 31.82
N ASP A 136 16.22 -15.30 32.60
CA ASP A 136 16.21 -15.22 34.06
C ASP A 136 15.56 -13.94 34.60
N PHE A 137 15.34 -12.92 33.75
CA PHE A 137 14.68 -11.67 34.11
C PHE A 137 13.15 -11.87 34.15
N LYS A 138 12.69 -12.52 35.21
CA LYS A 138 11.26 -12.72 35.47
C LYS A 138 10.74 -11.59 36.34
N VAL A 139 10.11 -10.60 35.72
CA VAL A 139 9.28 -9.64 36.45
C VAL A 139 7.93 -10.30 36.70
N HIS A 140 7.45 -10.29 37.94
CA HIS A 140 6.11 -10.77 38.25
C HIS A 140 5.09 -9.94 37.45
N SER A 141 4.09 -10.55 36.81
CA SER A 141 3.12 -9.83 35.98
C SER A 141 2.46 -8.65 36.71
N THR A 142 2.24 -8.78 38.01
CA THR A 142 1.75 -7.72 38.88
C THR A 142 2.72 -6.55 39.00
N GLN A 143 4.03 -6.81 39.10
CA GLN A 143 5.08 -5.78 39.13
C GLN A 143 5.30 -5.13 37.75
N PHE A 144 5.09 -5.87 36.65
CA PHE A 144 5.16 -5.31 35.30
C PHE A 144 3.98 -4.38 35.01
N MET A 145 2.78 -4.74 35.48
CA MET A 145 1.59 -3.90 35.37
C MET A 145 1.57 -2.72 36.35
N GLU A 146 2.47 -2.70 37.34
CA GLU A 146 2.65 -1.58 38.30
C GLU A 146 3.49 -0.43 37.74
N PHE A 147 4.15 -0.60 36.58
CA PHE A 147 4.83 0.50 35.90
C PHE A 147 3.79 1.46 35.31
N SER A 148 3.88 2.74 35.67
CA SER A 148 3.04 3.84 35.16
C SER A 148 3.16 4.07 33.65
N GLU A 149 4.11 3.40 33.00
CA GLU A 149 4.35 3.44 31.55
C GLU A 149 3.44 2.48 30.76
N VAL A 150 2.66 1.62 31.44
CA VAL A 150 1.73 0.65 30.80
C VAL A 150 0.27 1.07 31.01
N GLU A 151 -0.04 2.37 30.89
CA GLU A 151 -1.43 2.81 30.78
C GLU A 151 -1.90 2.60 29.33
N ASN A 152 -2.96 1.80 29.14
CA ASN A 152 -3.57 1.65 27.83
C ASN A 152 -4.24 2.96 27.43
N HIS A 153 -3.65 3.67 26.47
CA HIS A 153 -4.18 4.91 25.91
C HIS A 153 -5.01 4.72 24.65
N ASP A 154 -5.14 3.48 24.18
CA ASP A 154 -5.85 3.16 22.95
C ASP A 154 -7.36 3.19 23.14
N ASP A 155 -8.02 3.72 22.11
CA ASP A 155 -9.47 3.70 21.99
C ASP A 155 -9.93 2.40 21.33
N PHE A 156 -11.12 1.95 21.70
CA PHE A 156 -11.74 0.75 21.15
C PHE A 156 -12.82 1.10 20.12
N TYR A 157 -12.99 0.22 19.14
CA TYR A 157 -13.92 0.44 18.03
C TYR A 157 -14.98 -0.65 17.99
N THR A 158 -16.25 -0.24 17.86
CA THR A 158 -17.37 -1.15 17.61
C THR A 158 -18.15 -0.69 16.39
N THR A 159 -18.69 -1.63 15.63
CA THR A 159 -19.55 -1.33 14.48
C THR A 159 -20.95 -1.85 14.74
N GLN A 160 -21.93 -0.95 14.76
CA GLN A 160 -23.34 -1.27 14.98
C GLN A 160 -24.17 -0.61 13.88
N ASP A 161 -25.03 -1.37 13.20
CA ASP A 161 -25.91 -0.89 12.12
C ASP A 161 -25.19 -0.10 11.00
N GLY A 162 -23.92 -0.41 10.73
CA GLY A 162 -23.09 0.29 9.74
C GLY A 162 -22.43 1.58 10.24
N TYR A 163 -22.56 1.91 11.54
CA TYR A 163 -21.92 3.04 12.18
C TYR A 163 -20.73 2.60 13.01
N ILE A 164 -19.67 3.40 13.00
CA ILE A 164 -18.50 3.19 13.84
C ILE A 164 -18.64 4.02 15.10
N HIS A 165 -18.43 3.35 16.23
CA HIS A 165 -18.43 3.96 17.54
C HIS A 165 -17.06 3.81 18.18
N THR A 166 -16.49 4.94 18.56
CA THR A 166 -15.24 5.01 19.31
C THR A 166 -15.56 5.00 20.80
N GLN A 167 -14.88 4.14 21.54
CA GLN A 167 -14.95 4.04 22.98
C GLN A 167 -13.58 4.39 23.57
N ASP A 168 -13.56 5.13 24.67
CA ASP A 168 -12.31 5.39 25.39
C ASP A 168 -11.73 4.11 26.03
N GLN A 169 -10.55 4.24 26.62
CA GLN A 169 -9.91 3.18 27.41
C GLN A 169 -10.78 2.58 28.54
N ARG A 170 -11.87 3.25 28.93
CA ARG A 170 -12.82 2.81 29.97
C ARG A 170 -14.12 2.22 29.39
N GLY A 171 -14.24 2.14 28.07
CA GLY A 171 -15.41 1.64 27.35
C GLY A 171 -16.55 2.65 27.20
N ALA A 172 -16.34 3.93 27.51
CA ALA A 172 -17.33 4.98 27.32
C ALA A 172 -17.32 5.50 25.87
N TYR A 173 -18.48 5.67 25.26
CA TYR A 173 -18.58 6.24 23.91
C TYR A 173 -18.13 7.70 23.88
N ILE A 174 -17.17 8.01 23.02
CA ILE A 174 -16.58 9.34 22.88
C ILE A 174 -16.80 9.91 21.48
N MET A 175 -16.94 11.24 21.43
CA MET A 175 -16.98 12.02 20.20
C MET A 175 -16.04 13.20 20.37
N TYR A 176 -15.01 13.27 19.53
CA TYR A 176 -14.04 14.35 19.55
C TYR A 176 -14.69 15.64 19.04
N ASP A 177 -14.43 16.75 19.73
CA ASP A 177 -14.86 18.09 19.34
C ASP A 177 -14.27 18.50 17.98
N VAL A 178 -13.04 18.07 17.70
CA VAL A 178 -12.39 18.23 16.40
C VAL A 178 -13.16 17.51 15.29
N ALA A 179 -13.66 16.29 15.53
CA ALA A 179 -14.44 15.55 14.53
C ALA A 179 -15.77 16.26 14.20
N LEU A 180 -16.41 16.90 15.19
CA LEU A 180 -17.58 17.75 14.96
C LEU A 180 -17.25 19.00 14.13
N LYS A 181 -16.06 19.55 14.31
CA LYS A 181 -15.57 20.66 13.49
C LYS A 181 -15.27 20.20 12.07
N ASP A 182 -14.59 19.07 11.90
CA ASP A 182 -14.28 18.48 10.60
C ASP A 182 -15.54 18.23 9.77
N LEU A 183 -16.63 17.76 10.40
CA LEU A 183 -17.91 17.57 9.71
C LEU A 183 -18.49 18.90 9.20
N LYS A 184 -18.38 19.98 9.98
CA LYS A 184 -18.85 21.32 9.58
C LYS A 184 -18.01 21.91 8.45
N ASP A 185 -16.70 21.72 8.52
CA ASP A 185 -15.77 22.17 7.50
C ASP A 185 -16.00 21.37 6.20
N LEU A 186 -16.22 20.06 6.31
CA LEU A 186 -16.62 19.19 5.19
C LEU A 186 -17.96 19.61 4.59
N GLU A 187 -18.99 19.83 5.40
CA GLU A 187 -20.30 20.31 4.93
C GLU A 187 -20.16 21.62 4.16
N SER A 188 -19.36 22.55 4.66
CA SER A 188 -19.08 23.83 3.99
C SER A 188 -18.40 23.62 2.63
N GLN A 189 -17.42 22.71 2.55
CA GLN A 189 -16.75 22.37 1.29
C GLN A 189 -17.70 21.70 0.29
N LEU A 190 -18.48 20.71 0.73
CA LEU A 190 -19.45 20.03 -0.12
C LEU A 190 -20.51 20.99 -0.68
N LEU A 191 -20.96 21.95 0.13
CA LEU A 191 -21.90 22.99 -0.32
C LEU A 191 -21.28 23.92 -1.39
N LEU A 192 -19.99 24.26 -1.27
CA LEU A 192 -19.28 25.04 -2.29
C LEU A 192 -19.20 24.28 -3.61
N VAL A 193 -18.78 23.01 -3.55
CA VAL A 193 -18.70 22.14 -4.74
C VAL A 193 -20.08 21.97 -5.39
N ALA A 194 -21.10 21.63 -4.60
CA ALA A 194 -22.45 21.46 -5.11
C ALA A 194 -22.98 22.75 -5.75
N SER A 195 -22.73 23.92 -5.16
CA SER A 195 -23.16 25.21 -5.69
C SER A 195 -22.53 25.50 -7.06
N GLN A 196 -21.24 25.20 -7.21
CA GLN A 196 -20.53 25.39 -8.47
C GLN A 196 -21.11 24.53 -9.61
N TYR A 197 -21.38 23.24 -9.36
CA TYR A 197 -21.98 22.37 -10.38
C TYR A 197 -23.44 22.74 -10.69
N ILE A 198 -24.20 23.24 -9.69
CA ILE A 198 -25.55 23.79 -9.92
C ILE A 198 -25.49 25.06 -10.79
N GLU A 199 -24.44 25.88 -10.66
CA GLU A 199 -24.27 27.08 -11.48
C GLU A 199 -23.78 26.78 -12.90
N GLN A 200 -22.92 25.78 -13.08
CA GLN A 200 -22.44 25.38 -14.41
C GLN A 200 -23.56 24.89 -15.34
N ASP A 201 -24.61 24.27 -14.80
CA ASP A 201 -25.75 23.76 -15.57
C ASP A 201 -26.80 24.84 -15.89
N LYS A 202 -26.64 26.06 -15.33
CA LYS A 202 -27.41 27.24 -15.73
C LYS A 202 -26.83 27.82 -17.01
N SER A 203 -27.09 27.19 -18.16
CA SER A 203 -26.88 27.87 -19.44
C SER A 203 -27.65 29.21 -19.47
N PRO A 204 -27.11 30.29 -20.07
CA PRO A 204 -27.84 31.53 -20.23
C PRO A 204 -28.93 31.31 -21.29
N VAL A 205 -30.10 30.83 -20.86
CA VAL A 205 -31.29 30.84 -21.71
C VAL A 205 -31.66 32.30 -21.93
N THR A 206 -31.37 32.81 -23.12
CA THR A 206 -31.72 34.17 -23.55
C THR A 206 -33.24 34.26 -23.63
N TYR A 207 -33.91 34.60 -22.54
CA TYR A 207 -35.34 34.87 -22.54
C TYR A 207 -35.57 36.32 -22.98
N HIS A 208 -36.22 36.48 -24.14
CA HIS A 208 -36.86 37.73 -24.51
C HIS A 208 -37.88 38.12 -23.44
N GLN A 209 -37.82 39.39 -23.05
CA GLN A 209 -38.67 40.01 -22.04
C GLN A 209 -40.16 39.82 -22.36
N SER A 210 -40.90 39.25 -21.42
CA SER A 210 -42.31 39.59 -21.22
C SER A 210 -42.58 39.65 -19.72
N SER A 211 -43.02 40.81 -19.25
CA SER A 211 -43.44 41.05 -17.88
C SER A 211 -44.69 40.22 -17.56
N ASP A 212 -44.59 39.35 -16.57
CA ASP A 212 -45.43 39.39 -15.36
C ASP A 212 -45.09 38.19 -14.45
N ASP A 213 -45.12 38.46 -13.14
CA ASP A 213 -45.00 37.54 -12.00
C ASP A 213 -43.63 36.90 -11.68
N ASN A 214 -42.90 37.60 -10.80
CA ASN A 214 -41.62 37.24 -10.16
C ASN A 214 -41.64 36.04 -9.19
N LEU A 215 -42.66 35.17 -9.21
CA LEU A 215 -42.66 33.93 -8.40
C LEU A 215 -42.19 32.70 -9.19
N LEU A 216 -42.50 32.63 -10.49
CA LEU A 216 -42.05 31.57 -11.40
C LEU A 216 -40.54 31.61 -11.65
N ALA A 217 -39.91 32.78 -11.51
CA ALA A 217 -38.46 32.96 -11.62
C ALA A 217 -37.65 32.15 -10.57
N TRP A 218 -38.24 31.79 -9.43
CA TRP A 218 -37.59 30.92 -8.43
C TRP A 218 -37.78 29.43 -8.71
N ALA A 219 -38.83 29.04 -9.44
CA ALA A 219 -39.08 27.67 -9.88
C ALA A 219 -38.21 27.25 -11.08
N HIS A 220 -37.54 28.20 -11.74
CA HIS A 220 -36.64 27.98 -12.87
C HIS A 220 -35.16 27.81 -12.47
N ALA A 221 -34.86 26.83 -11.62
CA ALA A 221 -33.58 26.13 -11.75
C ALA A 221 -33.91 24.72 -12.26
N SER A 222 -33.54 24.41 -13.49
CA SER A 222 -33.67 23.10 -14.14
C SER A 222 -33.01 21.94 -13.37
N VAL A 223 -32.39 22.21 -12.22
CA VAL A 223 -31.56 21.31 -11.41
C VAL A 223 -32.21 21.06 -10.05
N ASP A 224 -32.50 19.79 -9.74
CA ASP A 224 -32.97 19.35 -8.42
C ASP A 224 -31.84 19.45 -7.38
N ARG A 225 -31.80 20.58 -6.66
CA ARG A 225 -30.75 20.87 -5.66
C ARG A 225 -30.70 19.86 -4.53
N PHE A 226 -31.84 19.28 -4.14
CA PHE A 226 -31.87 18.25 -3.08
C PHE A 226 -31.30 16.93 -3.59
N ALA A 227 -31.48 16.61 -4.87
CA ALA A 227 -30.83 15.46 -5.48
C ALA A 227 -29.31 15.64 -5.53
N VAL A 228 -28.82 16.81 -5.98
CA VAL A 228 -27.37 17.11 -6.00
C VAL A 228 -26.74 16.98 -4.61
N LEU A 229 -27.44 17.50 -3.58
CA LEU A 229 -26.98 17.43 -2.20
C LEU A 229 -27.01 15.98 -1.65
N LEU A 230 -28.00 15.18 -2.03
CA LEU A 230 -28.04 13.76 -1.68
C LEU A 230 -26.90 12.97 -2.36
N ASP A 231 -26.65 13.23 -3.64
CA ASP A 231 -25.62 12.55 -4.43
C ASP A 231 -24.23 12.85 -3.86
N ILE A 232 -23.93 14.11 -3.52
CA ILE A 232 -22.62 14.49 -3.00
C ILE A 232 -22.33 13.86 -1.63
N TRP A 233 -23.32 13.82 -0.73
CA TRP A 233 -23.17 13.13 0.56
C TRP A 233 -23.05 11.62 0.39
N THR A 234 -23.73 11.04 -0.59
CA THR A 234 -23.61 9.60 -0.89
C THR A 234 -22.21 9.27 -1.40
N CYS A 235 -21.66 10.10 -2.28
CA CYS A 235 -20.32 9.96 -2.80
C CYS A 235 -19.24 10.16 -1.71
N GLU A 236 -19.38 11.17 -0.86
CA GLU A 236 -18.43 11.43 0.24
C GLU A 236 -18.45 10.30 1.27
N ALA A 237 -19.63 9.80 1.65
CA ALA A 237 -19.73 8.65 2.55
C ALA A 237 -19.05 7.40 1.98
N ALA A 238 -19.22 7.14 0.68
CA ALA A 238 -18.54 6.04 0.00
C ALA A 238 -17.02 6.24 -0.05
N LEU A 239 -16.56 7.48 -0.30
CA LEU A 239 -15.12 7.80 -0.30
C LEU A 239 -14.51 7.58 1.08
N LEU A 240 -15.13 8.09 2.14
CA LEU A 240 -14.67 7.93 3.52
C LEU A 240 -14.61 6.46 3.93
N GLU A 241 -15.58 5.64 3.52
CA GLU A 241 -15.57 4.20 3.78
C GLU A 241 -14.42 3.48 3.06
N ASN A 242 -14.15 3.81 1.79
CA ASN A 242 -13.00 3.25 1.07
C ASN A 242 -11.66 3.69 1.69
N LYS A 243 -11.56 4.96 2.15
CA LYS A 243 -10.37 5.46 2.87
C LYS A 243 -10.16 4.69 4.17
N ARG A 244 -11.23 4.43 4.92
CA ARG A 244 -11.20 3.66 6.16
C ARG A 244 -10.66 2.24 5.92
N GLN A 245 -11.18 1.53 4.92
CA GLN A 245 -10.73 0.17 4.62
C GLN A 245 -9.24 0.11 4.26
N LEU A 246 -8.75 1.04 3.43
CA LEU A 246 -7.33 1.13 3.12
C LEU A 246 -6.48 1.45 4.35
N LEU A 247 -6.94 2.41 5.16
CA LEU A 247 -6.29 2.82 6.40
C LEU A 247 -6.18 1.68 7.40
N ASP A 248 -7.24 0.89 7.56
CA ASP A 248 -7.29 -0.25 8.48
C ASP A 248 -6.21 -1.29 8.12
N GLY A 249 -5.97 -1.54 6.83
CA GLY A 249 -4.89 -2.41 6.38
C GLY A 249 -3.51 -1.92 6.80
N TYR A 250 -3.21 -0.63 6.63
CA TYR A 250 -1.94 -0.04 7.08
C TYR A 250 -1.85 0.05 8.62
N PHE A 251 -2.97 0.27 9.31
CA PHE A 251 -3.01 0.33 10.76
C PHE A 251 -2.78 -1.05 11.40
N GLU A 252 -3.31 -2.13 10.79
CA GLU A 252 -2.97 -3.51 11.17
C GLU A 252 -1.47 -3.78 11.00
N ALA A 253 -0.87 -3.38 9.87
CA ALA A 253 0.58 -3.49 9.67
C ALA A 253 1.39 -2.66 10.69
N TYR A 254 0.89 -1.46 11.03
CA TYR A 254 1.50 -0.57 12.03
C TYR A 254 1.54 -1.21 13.42
N GLN A 255 0.52 -1.97 13.81
CA GLN A 255 0.48 -2.69 15.09
C GLN A 255 1.50 -3.83 15.16
N HIS A 256 1.93 -4.38 14.02
CA HIS A 256 2.94 -5.43 13.95
C HIS A 256 4.38 -4.90 13.81
N ALA A 257 4.56 -3.67 13.35
CA ALA A 257 5.88 -3.08 13.14
C ALA A 257 6.57 -2.82 14.49
N LEU A 258 7.81 -3.29 14.62
CA LEU A 258 8.62 -3.12 15.83
C LEU A 258 9.61 -1.95 15.69
N ASP A 259 10.08 -1.69 14.47
CA ASP A 259 11.05 -0.63 14.20
C ASP A 259 10.40 0.75 14.21
N THR A 260 11.05 1.72 14.85
CA THR A 260 10.52 3.07 15.01
C THR A 260 10.44 3.84 13.70
N GLU A 261 11.40 3.62 12.78
CA GLU A 261 11.42 4.32 11.49
C GLU A 261 10.35 3.75 10.55
N GLU A 262 10.21 2.42 10.51
CA GLU A 262 9.13 1.76 9.76
C GLU A 262 7.74 2.15 10.30
N ARG A 263 7.57 2.17 11.63
CA ARG A 263 6.34 2.65 12.27
C ARG A 263 6.04 4.10 11.91
N PHE A 264 7.03 4.98 11.93
CA PHE A 264 6.84 6.38 11.55
C PHE A 264 6.43 6.52 10.07
N ALA A 265 7.07 5.77 9.18
CA ALA A 265 6.74 5.78 7.76
C ALA A 265 5.32 5.22 7.50
N LEU A 266 4.89 4.20 8.23
CA LEU A 266 3.50 3.71 8.20
C LEU A 266 2.51 4.74 8.75
N ALA A 267 2.85 5.43 9.84
CA ALA A 267 2.02 6.50 10.39
C ALA A 267 1.85 7.65 9.39
N GLN A 268 2.90 8.00 8.64
CA GLN A 268 2.83 8.98 7.55
C GLN A 268 1.87 8.49 6.45
N ALA A 269 2.01 7.25 5.97
CA ALA A 269 1.12 6.69 4.95
C ALA A 269 -0.35 6.70 5.40
N ILE A 270 -0.62 6.35 6.66
CA ILE A 270 -1.97 6.42 7.26
C ILE A 270 -2.48 7.87 7.26
N THR A 271 -1.63 8.82 7.67
CA THR A 271 -1.99 10.25 7.73
C THR A 271 -2.27 10.82 6.35
N ASP A 272 -1.50 10.43 5.33
CA ASP A 272 -1.70 10.84 3.94
C ASP A 272 -3.03 10.32 3.40
N ILE A 273 -3.38 9.06 3.71
CA ILE A 273 -4.70 8.49 3.38
C ILE A 273 -5.80 9.29 4.08
N MET A 274 -5.69 9.57 5.38
CA MET A 274 -6.69 10.35 6.13
C MET A 274 -6.94 11.72 5.50
N HIS A 275 -5.90 12.39 5.00
CA HIS A 275 -5.99 13.74 4.46
C HIS A 275 -6.21 13.80 2.94
N LYS A 276 -6.18 12.68 2.21
CA LYS A 276 -6.48 12.62 0.77
C LYS A 276 -7.88 13.17 0.49
N ARG A 277 -7.98 14.10 -0.46
CA ARG A 277 -9.23 14.73 -0.94
C ARG A 277 -9.49 14.38 -2.40
N PRO A 278 -10.77 14.31 -2.82
CA PRO A 278 -11.09 14.07 -4.22
C PRO A 278 -10.61 15.23 -5.10
N ARG A 279 -9.97 14.92 -6.23
CA ARG A 279 -9.47 15.92 -7.17
C ARG A 279 -10.57 16.31 -8.16
N PHE A 280 -11.34 17.34 -7.82
CA PHE A 280 -12.43 17.81 -8.68
C PHE A 280 -11.91 18.41 -9.99
N ASP A 281 -12.46 17.92 -11.09
CA ASP A 281 -12.32 18.53 -12.40
C ASP A 281 -13.57 19.34 -12.71
N LEU A 282 -13.40 20.65 -12.69
CA LEU A 282 -14.47 21.61 -12.93
C LEU A 282 -14.85 21.73 -14.41
N SER A 283 -14.11 21.07 -15.31
CA SER A 283 -14.50 20.97 -16.73
C SER A 283 -15.57 19.91 -16.97
N LEU A 284 -15.74 18.96 -16.05
CA LEU A 284 -16.76 17.93 -16.13
C LEU A 284 -18.15 18.48 -15.79
N ARG A 285 -19.20 17.89 -16.37
CA ARG A 285 -20.58 18.29 -16.10
C ARG A 285 -21.07 17.92 -14.69
N TYR A 286 -20.50 16.88 -14.08
CA TYR A 286 -20.94 16.38 -12.78
C TYR A 286 -19.82 15.65 -12.03
N PHE A 287 -19.85 15.69 -10.69
CA PHE A 287 -18.78 15.19 -9.82
C PHE A 287 -18.82 13.68 -9.54
N VAL A 288 -19.91 12.99 -9.85
CA VAL A 288 -20.08 11.56 -9.49
C VAL A 288 -18.99 10.69 -10.10
N ASN A 289 -18.59 10.96 -11.35
CA ASN A 289 -17.52 10.20 -12.01
C ASN A 289 -16.17 10.43 -11.32
N THR A 290 -15.87 11.67 -10.90
CA THR A 290 -14.65 11.98 -10.13
C THR A 290 -14.60 11.17 -8.84
N TYR A 291 -15.69 11.16 -8.06
CA TYR A 291 -15.74 10.34 -6.84
C TYR A 291 -15.62 8.85 -7.12
N SER A 292 -16.29 8.37 -8.18
CA SER A 292 -16.22 6.96 -8.58
C SER A 292 -14.78 6.56 -8.92
N ASP A 293 -14.06 7.37 -9.70
CA ASP A 293 -12.67 7.11 -10.07
C ASP A 293 -11.71 7.16 -8.86
N GLU A 294 -11.88 8.12 -7.95
CA GLU A 294 -11.09 8.17 -6.70
C GLU A 294 -11.37 6.94 -5.80
N CYS A 295 -12.62 6.50 -5.70
CA CYS A 295 -12.98 5.29 -4.96
C CYS A 295 -12.41 4.03 -5.62
N ILE A 296 -12.30 3.98 -6.96
CA ILE A 296 -11.64 2.87 -7.65
C ILE A 296 -10.14 2.85 -7.30
N CYS A 297 -9.47 3.99 -7.32
CA CYS A 297 -8.04 4.07 -6.95
C CYS A 297 -7.80 3.53 -5.53
N LEU A 298 -8.60 3.97 -4.54
CA LEU A 298 -8.48 3.48 -3.16
C LEU A 298 -8.70 1.97 -3.06
N ARG A 299 -9.68 1.41 -3.77
CA ARG A 299 -9.97 -0.03 -3.77
C ARG A 299 -8.86 -0.85 -4.43
N LEU A 300 -8.28 -0.37 -5.53
CA LEU A 300 -7.16 -1.02 -6.20
C LEU A 300 -5.91 -1.02 -5.31
N GLN A 301 -5.61 0.11 -4.66
CA GLN A 301 -4.51 0.19 -3.70
C GLN A 301 -4.74 -0.76 -2.52
N LEU A 302 -5.97 -0.82 -1.99
CA LEU A 302 -6.33 -1.75 -0.92
C LEU A 302 -6.15 -3.21 -1.36
N GLN A 303 -6.57 -3.56 -2.57
CA GLN A 303 -6.39 -4.91 -3.11
C GLN A 303 -4.90 -5.28 -3.17
N LEU A 304 -4.06 -4.42 -3.73
CA LEU A 304 -2.61 -4.64 -3.80
C LEU A 304 -2.02 -4.88 -2.40
N VAL A 305 -2.30 -3.95 -1.47
CA VAL A 305 -1.81 -4.00 -0.08
C VAL A 305 -2.26 -5.29 0.61
N ARG A 306 -3.52 -5.67 0.47
CA ARG A 306 -4.08 -6.87 1.09
C ARG A 306 -3.42 -8.15 0.60
N GLU A 307 -3.23 -8.29 -0.71
CA GLU A 307 -2.60 -9.50 -1.27
C GLU A 307 -1.14 -9.60 -0.82
N MET A 308 -0.38 -8.50 -0.85
CA MET A 308 1.00 -8.46 -0.38
C MET A 308 1.10 -8.85 1.11
N PHE A 309 0.31 -8.22 1.97
CA PHE A 309 0.38 -8.46 3.43
C PHE A 309 -0.03 -9.88 3.79
N ASN A 310 -1.06 -10.43 3.13
CA ASN A 310 -1.48 -11.80 3.35
C ASN A 310 -0.39 -12.81 2.96
N GLN A 311 0.35 -12.56 1.88
CA GLN A 311 1.49 -13.39 1.48
C GLN A 311 2.64 -13.28 2.49
N HIS A 312 2.94 -12.08 3.00
CA HIS A 312 3.94 -11.90 4.05
C HIS A 312 3.58 -12.66 5.34
N ILE A 313 2.30 -12.60 5.76
CA ILE A 313 1.80 -13.34 6.92
C ILE A 313 2.00 -14.86 6.73
N ASP A 314 1.64 -15.40 5.56
CA ASP A 314 1.81 -16.83 5.28
C ASP A 314 3.28 -17.25 5.26
N ALA A 315 4.14 -16.49 4.60
CA ALA A 315 5.56 -16.78 4.50
C ALA A 315 6.23 -16.81 5.90
N GLN A 316 5.87 -15.86 6.76
CA GLN A 316 6.38 -15.85 8.14
C GLN A 316 5.84 -17.01 8.97
N ARG A 317 4.55 -17.36 8.82
CA ARG A 317 3.97 -18.54 9.49
C ARG A 317 4.70 -19.82 9.09
N GLU A 318 4.96 -20.00 7.79
CA GLU A 318 5.69 -21.15 7.29
C GLU A 318 7.10 -21.21 7.88
N TYR A 319 7.81 -20.08 7.92
CA TYR A 319 9.14 -19.99 8.51
C TYR A 319 9.15 -20.34 10.01
N VAL A 320 8.22 -19.78 10.79
CA VAL A 320 8.12 -20.08 12.22
C VAL A 320 7.77 -21.55 12.45
N GLN A 321 6.92 -22.15 11.62
CA GLN A 321 6.62 -23.59 11.69
C GLN A 321 7.83 -24.48 11.38
N LYS A 322 8.73 -24.07 10.47
CA LYS A 322 9.97 -24.79 10.18
C LYS A 322 10.90 -24.82 11.40
N ILE A 323 10.96 -23.71 12.14
CA ILE A 323 11.75 -23.58 13.38
C ILE A 323 11.12 -24.41 14.51
N TRP A 324 9.84 -24.18 14.80
CA TRP A 324 9.13 -24.76 15.93
C TRP A 324 8.43 -26.07 15.55
N ARG A 325 9.19 -27.16 15.47
CA ARG A 325 8.63 -28.51 15.24
C ARG A 325 7.88 -29.01 16.49
N LYS A 326 6.87 -29.87 16.28
CA LYS A 326 5.78 -30.27 17.23
C LYS A 326 6.19 -30.71 18.66
N ASP A 327 7.48 -30.87 18.96
CA ASP A 327 7.98 -31.38 20.25
C ASP A 327 8.80 -30.35 21.06
N GLN A 328 9.01 -29.13 20.55
CA GLN A 328 9.78 -28.08 21.22
C GLN A 328 8.88 -27.18 22.09
N THR A 329 9.24 -27.02 23.36
CA THR A 329 8.47 -26.29 24.36
C THR A 329 9.34 -25.26 25.07
N GLY A 330 9.70 -24.18 24.38
CA GLY A 330 10.15 -22.91 24.96
C GLY A 330 11.18 -23.04 26.09
N GLY A 331 12.42 -23.45 25.78
CA GLY A 331 13.52 -23.64 26.74
C GLY A 331 14.62 -22.56 26.68
N ILE A 332 15.54 -22.58 27.65
CA ILE A 332 16.70 -21.65 27.72
C ILE A 332 17.62 -21.80 26.49
N GLY A 333 17.65 -23.00 25.88
CA GLY A 333 18.41 -23.27 24.65
C GLY A 333 17.79 -22.72 23.36
N GLU A 334 16.61 -22.11 23.44
CA GLU A 334 15.86 -21.55 22.30
C GLU A 334 15.88 -20.01 22.30
N PHE A 335 16.72 -19.43 23.16
CA PHE A 335 16.92 -17.99 23.25
C PHE A 335 17.45 -17.41 21.93
N GLY A 336 16.83 -16.33 21.45
CA GLY A 336 17.15 -15.67 20.18
C GLY A 336 16.40 -16.22 18.96
N LEU A 337 15.58 -17.27 19.11
CA LEU A 337 14.66 -17.71 18.06
C LEU A 337 13.40 -16.80 18.01
N PRO A 338 12.77 -16.66 16.83
CA PRO A 338 11.45 -16.03 16.72
C PRO A 338 10.43 -16.68 17.66
N HIS A 339 9.48 -15.91 18.17
CA HIS A 339 8.45 -16.43 19.08
C HIS A 339 7.58 -17.52 18.42
N ASN A 340 7.30 -18.59 19.16
CA ASN A 340 6.42 -19.66 18.69
C ASN A 340 4.97 -19.16 18.56
N ILE A 341 4.28 -19.53 17.47
CA ILE A 341 2.89 -19.17 17.22
C ILE A 341 1.97 -20.13 17.98
N ILE A 342 1.25 -19.60 18.97
CA ILE A 342 0.27 -20.37 19.74
C ILE A 342 -1.06 -20.40 18.95
N ALA A 343 -1.20 -21.43 18.10
CA ALA A 343 -2.36 -21.62 17.24
C ALA A 343 -3.62 -22.09 18.00
N LYS A 344 -4.16 -21.27 18.90
CA LYS A 344 -5.38 -21.56 19.68
C LYS A 344 -6.64 -20.93 19.10
N GLN A 345 -6.69 -19.60 19.09
CA GLN A 345 -7.85 -18.83 18.65
C GLN A 345 -7.39 -17.73 17.70
N LEU A 346 -8.02 -17.70 16.53
CA LEU A 346 -7.86 -16.62 15.58
C LEU A 346 -8.68 -15.41 16.06
N ILE A 347 -8.06 -14.26 16.03
CA ILE A 347 -8.62 -12.96 16.35
C ILE A 347 -8.50 -12.03 15.13
N SER A 348 -9.45 -11.12 15.00
CA SER A 348 -9.37 -9.97 14.13
C SER A 348 -8.93 -8.78 14.98
N LEU A 349 -7.79 -8.15 14.65
CA LEU A 349 -7.32 -6.97 15.37
C LEU A 349 -8.33 -5.81 15.27
N ASN A 350 -8.98 -5.69 14.11
CA ASN A 350 -10.11 -4.79 13.91
C ASN A 350 -11.44 -5.53 14.12
N ASN A 351 -12.22 -5.08 15.10
CA ASN A 351 -13.41 -5.75 15.64
C ASN A 351 -14.66 -5.77 14.71
N SER A 352 -14.57 -5.33 13.45
CA SER A 352 -15.75 -5.23 12.57
C SER A 352 -15.59 -5.97 11.23
N CYS A 353 -14.44 -5.88 10.58
CA CYS A 353 -14.09 -6.68 9.42
C CYS A 353 -12.56 -6.70 9.28
N PRO A 354 -11.90 -7.87 9.39
CA PRO A 354 -10.46 -7.95 9.22
C PRO A 354 -10.11 -7.61 7.78
N THR A 355 -9.25 -6.60 7.59
CA THR A 355 -8.80 -6.22 6.25
C THR A 355 -7.78 -7.24 5.74
N LEU A 356 -6.95 -7.76 6.65
CA LEU A 356 -5.97 -8.82 6.42
C LEU A 356 -6.46 -10.17 6.97
N LYS A 357 -5.64 -11.20 6.82
CA LYS A 357 -5.87 -12.50 7.46
C LYS A 357 -5.97 -12.37 8.97
N ASN A 358 -6.90 -13.12 9.56
CA ASN A 358 -6.98 -13.25 11.01
C ASN A 358 -5.66 -13.81 11.57
N ILE A 359 -5.26 -13.28 12.72
CA ILE A 359 -4.01 -13.64 13.41
C ILE A 359 -4.30 -14.32 14.74
N TYR A 360 -3.32 -14.98 15.34
CA TYR A 360 -3.45 -15.48 16.71
C TYR A 360 -3.13 -14.37 17.73
N LEU A 361 -3.66 -14.50 18.96
CA LEU A 361 -3.57 -13.44 20.00
C LEU A 361 -2.15 -12.93 20.32
N LEU A 362 -1.13 -13.78 20.16
CA LEU A 362 0.28 -13.46 20.42
C LEU A 362 1.14 -13.65 19.16
N GLU A 363 0.53 -13.55 17.99
CA GLU A 363 1.22 -13.61 16.71
C GLU A 363 1.63 -12.21 16.26
N PHE A 364 2.92 -12.05 15.97
CA PHE A 364 3.49 -10.79 15.52
C PHE A 364 4.22 -10.99 14.20
N HIS A 365 4.03 -10.06 13.28
CA HIS A 365 4.63 -10.11 11.95
C HIS A 365 5.51 -8.89 11.64
N PRO A 366 6.77 -8.85 12.13
CA PRO A 366 7.62 -7.67 11.97
C PRO A 366 7.88 -7.27 10.52
N SER A 367 7.82 -8.20 9.55
CA SER A 367 8.05 -7.89 8.14
C SER A 367 6.98 -6.96 7.55
N LEU A 368 5.82 -6.85 8.20
CA LEU A 368 4.78 -5.91 7.78
C LEU A 368 5.23 -4.45 7.92
N GLY A 369 6.29 -4.14 8.68
CA GLY A 369 6.89 -2.80 8.71
C GLY A 369 7.43 -2.32 7.34
N LEU A 370 7.88 -3.26 6.50
CA LEU A 370 8.35 -2.99 5.13
C LEU A 370 7.23 -2.50 4.20
N ALA A 371 5.97 -2.66 4.60
CA ALA A 371 4.82 -2.14 3.88
C ALA A 371 4.88 -0.62 3.61
N SER A 372 5.63 0.12 4.42
CA SER A 372 5.86 1.55 4.22
C SER A 372 6.55 1.89 2.89
N LEU A 373 7.14 0.91 2.21
CA LEU A 373 7.75 1.07 0.89
C LEU A 373 6.72 1.08 -0.24
N ILE A 374 5.54 0.49 -0.06
CA ILE A 374 4.51 0.38 -1.11
C ILE A 374 4.05 1.76 -1.59
N PRO A 375 3.65 2.71 -0.71
CA PRO A 375 3.26 4.04 -1.16
C PRO A 375 4.38 4.77 -1.90
N LYS A 376 5.63 4.64 -1.45
CA LYS A 376 6.80 5.25 -2.10
C LYS A 376 7.02 4.69 -3.50
N ALA A 377 6.94 3.37 -3.66
CA ALA A 377 7.07 2.72 -4.96
C ALA A 377 5.95 3.17 -5.92
N LEU A 378 4.70 3.20 -5.46
CA LEU A 378 3.56 3.69 -6.25
C LEU A 378 3.71 5.16 -6.63
N GLU A 379 4.25 5.99 -5.74
CA GLU A 379 4.53 7.40 -6.02
C GLU A 379 5.58 7.54 -7.13
N TYR A 380 6.71 6.83 -7.04
CA TYR A 380 7.73 6.84 -8.09
C TYR A 380 7.19 6.41 -9.45
N VAL A 381 6.47 5.28 -9.49
CA VAL A 381 5.86 4.79 -10.74
C VAL A 381 4.88 5.83 -11.29
N SER A 382 4.05 6.40 -10.42
CA SER A 382 3.13 7.46 -10.83
C SER A 382 3.89 8.64 -11.43
N GLN A 383 4.94 9.15 -10.76
CA GLN A 383 5.75 10.27 -11.25
C GLN A 383 6.35 10.02 -12.63
N GLU A 384 6.86 8.81 -12.89
CA GLU A 384 7.36 8.41 -14.21
C GLU A 384 6.26 8.50 -15.27
N PHE A 385 5.08 7.92 -15.01
CA PHE A 385 3.94 8.02 -15.92
C PHE A 385 3.41 9.46 -16.09
N TYR A 386 3.46 10.28 -15.05
CA TYR A 386 3.13 11.71 -15.14
C TYR A 386 4.10 12.44 -16.09
N SER A 387 5.39 12.09 -16.05
CA SER A 387 6.40 12.72 -16.91
C SER A 387 6.20 12.39 -18.40
N ILE A 388 5.74 11.16 -18.69
CA ILE A 388 5.49 10.63 -20.03
C ILE A 388 4.14 11.10 -20.57
N CYS A 389 3.05 10.88 -19.83
CA CYS A 389 1.68 11.13 -20.29
C CYS A 389 1.26 12.60 -20.15
N ARG A 390 1.86 13.35 -19.22
CA ARG A 390 1.61 14.78 -18.95
C ARG A 390 0.11 15.15 -18.90
N PRO A 391 -0.67 14.57 -17.96
CA PRO A 391 -2.08 14.87 -17.84
C PRO A 391 -2.31 16.36 -17.56
N LYS A 392 -3.27 16.97 -18.25
CA LYS A 392 -3.59 18.40 -18.17
C LYS A 392 -4.73 18.69 -17.22
N THR A 393 -5.64 17.75 -17.03
CA THR A 393 -6.79 17.91 -16.12
C THR A 393 -6.70 16.98 -14.91
N PRO A 394 -7.36 17.32 -13.79
CA PRO A 394 -7.44 16.44 -12.63
C PRO A 394 -8.08 15.08 -12.96
N SER A 395 -9.05 15.02 -13.89
CA SER A 395 -9.65 13.74 -14.31
C SER A 395 -8.66 12.85 -15.06
N GLU A 396 -7.87 13.43 -15.96
CA GLU A 396 -6.82 12.69 -16.67
C GLU A 396 -5.77 12.15 -15.69
N ALA A 397 -5.42 12.95 -14.68
CA ALA A 397 -4.53 12.59 -13.58
C ALA A 397 -5.07 11.42 -12.74
N THR A 398 -6.34 11.46 -12.32
CA THR A 398 -6.98 10.34 -11.59
C THR A 398 -7.15 9.11 -12.47
N SER A 399 -7.45 9.27 -13.76
CA SER A 399 -7.52 8.16 -14.70
C SER A 399 -6.17 7.47 -14.90
N LEU A 400 -5.08 8.24 -14.94
CA LEU A 400 -3.73 7.71 -15.02
C LEU A 400 -3.38 6.92 -13.76
N GLU A 401 -3.63 7.47 -12.56
CA GLU A 401 -3.42 6.77 -11.29
C GLU A 401 -4.21 5.45 -11.23
N LYS A 402 -5.47 5.46 -11.68
CA LYS A 402 -6.29 4.25 -11.79
C LYS A 402 -5.65 3.19 -12.69
N GLN A 403 -5.13 3.58 -13.85
CA GLN A 403 -4.46 2.65 -14.77
C GLN A 403 -3.16 2.11 -14.19
N VAL A 404 -2.34 2.95 -13.56
CA VAL A 404 -1.11 2.54 -12.88
C VAL A 404 -1.40 1.55 -11.76
N LEU A 405 -2.40 1.81 -10.93
CA LEU A 405 -2.79 0.90 -9.85
C LEU A 405 -3.35 -0.42 -10.39
N GLN A 406 -4.13 -0.39 -11.47
CA GLN A 406 -4.63 -1.59 -12.12
C GLN A 406 -3.48 -2.44 -12.66
N LEU A 407 -2.52 -1.82 -13.35
CA LEU A 407 -1.31 -2.50 -13.83
C LEU A 407 -0.48 -3.09 -12.68
N ALA A 408 -0.35 -2.37 -11.57
CA ALA A 408 0.37 -2.87 -10.39
C ALA A 408 -0.31 -4.10 -9.78
N VAL A 409 -1.64 -4.10 -9.69
CA VAL A 409 -2.42 -5.26 -9.21
C VAL A 409 -2.30 -6.44 -10.18
N ASP A 410 -2.47 -6.19 -11.48
CA ASP A 410 -2.43 -7.23 -12.50
C ASP A 410 -1.03 -7.85 -12.60
N GLU A 411 0.04 -7.04 -12.60
CA GLU A 411 1.42 -7.54 -12.56
C GLU A 411 1.65 -8.34 -11.27
N TRP A 412 1.25 -7.85 -10.09
CA TRP A 412 1.42 -8.61 -8.84
C TRP A 412 0.74 -9.99 -8.88
N LEU A 413 -0.45 -10.09 -9.46
CA LEU A 413 -1.21 -11.34 -9.56
C LEU A 413 -0.69 -12.28 -10.65
N THR A 414 -0.07 -11.74 -11.70
CA THR A 414 0.40 -12.52 -12.87
C THR A 414 1.90 -12.71 -12.90
N MET A 415 2.64 -12.08 -11.99
CA MET A 415 4.09 -12.09 -11.95
C MET A 415 4.61 -13.52 -11.90
N GLU A 416 5.22 -13.95 -13.00
CA GLU A 416 5.99 -15.19 -13.00
C GLU A 416 7.16 -15.05 -12.03
N LYS A 417 7.43 -16.11 -11.27
CA LYS A 417 8.60 -16.14 -10.39
C LYS A 417 9.84 -15.90 -11.26
N PRO A 418 10.69 -14.90 -10.97
CA PRO A 418 11.86 -14.63 -11.83
C PRO A 418 12.83 -15.82 -11.91
N GLU A 419 12.76 -16.72 -10.93
CA GLU A 419 13.41 -18.04 -10.90
C GLU A 419 13.10 -18.91 -12.13
N SER A 420 11.89 -18.80 -12.70
CA SER A 420 11.45 -19.57 -13.87
C SER A 420 12.25 -19.24 -15.12
N SER A 421 12.89 -18.07 -15.17
CA SER A 421 13.73 -17.64 -16.30
C SER A 421 15.03 -18.43 -16.39
N TYR A 422 15.46 -19.09 -15.30
CA TYR A 422 16.66 -19.90 -15.25
C TYR A 422 16.37 -21.37 -15.55
N SER A 423 17.39 -22.09 -16.01
CA SER A 423 17.26 -23.53 -16.30
C SER A 423 16.83 -24.34 -15.06
N SER A 424 16.15 -25.47 -15.30
CA SER A 424 15.69 -26.37 -14.22
C SER A 424 16.81 -26.88 -13.30
N GLN A 425 18.05 -26.91 -13.78
CA GLN A 425 19.22 -27.26 -12.96
C GLN A 425 19.57 -26.15 -11.96
N ILE A 426 19.61 -24.90 -12.42
CA ILE A 426 19.89 -23.73 -11.57
C ILE A 426 18.75 -23.53 -10.55
N GLN A 427 17.50 -23.74 -10.96
CA GLN A 427 16.35 -23.73 -10.05
C GLN A 427 16.52 -24.71 -8.89
N LYS A 428 17.04 -25.92 -9.16
CA LYS A 428 17.33 -26.90 -8.11
C LYS A 428 18.57 -26.54 -7.29
N ASP A 429 19.64 -26.14 -7.96
CA ASP A 429 20.94 -25.97 -7.31
C ASP A 429 21.07 -24.69 -6.49
N LEU A 430 20.42 -23.59 -6.91
CA LEU A 430 20.49 -22.28 -6.24
C LEU A 430 19.19 -21.96 -5.49
N PHE A 431 18.05 -22.01 -6.19
CA PHE A 431 16.76 -21.50 -5.71
C PHE A 431 15.95 -22.49 -4.87
N ALA A 432 16.39 -23.75 -4.71
CA ALA A 432 15.63 -24.72 -3.95
C ALA A 432 15.60 -24.40 -2.44
N ASP A 433 14.39 -24.25 -1.90
CA ASP A 433 14.12 -23.91 -0.50
C ASP A 433 14.21 -25.11 0.47
N THR A 434 14.86 -26.20 0.08
CA THR A 434 14.76 -27.47 0.82
C THR A 434 15.73 -27.63 1.98
N LEU A 435 16.95 -27.08 1.88
CA LEU A 435 18.01 -27.31 2.87
C LEU A 435 18.36 -26.06 3.67
N LEU A 436 18.73 -24.97 2.99
CA LEU A 436 19.28 -23.79 3.65
C LEU A 436 18.23 -22.87 4.28
N GLU A 437 16.96 -23.01 3.89
CA GLU A 437 15.84 -22.27 4.50
C GLU A 437 15.35 -22.89 5.82
N ASP A 438 15.82 -24.10 6.17
CA ASP A 438 15.51 -24.76 7.45
C ASP A 438 16.70 -24.63 8.41
N PRO A 439 16.60 -23.80 9.46
CA PRO A 439 17.69 -23.57 10.42
C PRO A 439 18.18 -24.84 11.11
N LEU A 440 17.31 -25.85 11.31
CA LEU A 440 17.69 -27.11 11.94
C LEU A 440 18.57 -27.94 11.00
N LEU A 441 18.24 -27.96 9.70
CA LEU A 441 19.07 -28.64 8.70
C LEU A 441 20.42 -27.95 8.52
N VAL A 442 20.44 -26.62 8.54
CA VAL A 442 21.68 -25.83 8.52
C VAL A 442 22.57 -26.18 9.72
N ARG A 443 21.99 -26.27 10.91
CA ARG A 443 22.71 -26.71 12.12
C ARG A 443 23.27 -28.12 11.96
N ASP A 444 22.47 -29.06 11.47
CA ASP A 444 22.89 -30.44 11.30
C ASP A 444 24.04 -30.56 10.26
N ILE A 445 24.02 -29.75 9.18
CA ILE A 445 25.12 -29.65 8.21
C ILE A 445 26.39 -29.10 8.88
N ALA A 446 26.26 -28.07 9.72
CA ALA A 446 27.40 -27.51 10.46
C ALA A 446 28.06 -28.56 11.36
N MET A 447 27.25 -29.39 12.03
CA MET A 447 27.75 -30.48 12.87
C MET A 447 28.44 -31.57 12.04
N LEU A 448 27.88 -31.96 10.90
CA LEU A 448 28.52 -32.92 9.98
C LEU A 448 29.85 -32.40 9.41
N ALA A 449 29.93 -31.10 9.09
CA ALA A 449 31.18 -30.46 8.66
C ALA A 449 32.24 -30.47 9.77
N LEU A 450 31.82 -30.33 11.03
CA LEU A 450 32.72 -30.42 12.17
C LEU A 450 33.26 -31.84 12.39
N GLU A 451 32.39 -32.85 12.27
CA GLU A 451 32.75 -34.27 12.41
C GLU A 451 33.68 -34.76 11.30
N SER A 452 33.45 -34.33 10.06
CA SER A 452 34.28 -34.70 8.90
C SER A 452 35.67 -34.03 8.90
N GLY A 453 35.81 -32.89 9.57
CA GLY A 453 37.11 -32.21 9.72
C GLY A 453 37.92 -32.62 10.95
N THR A 454 37.36 -33.48 11.81
CA THR A 454 38.10 -34.12 12.91
C THR A 454 38.71 -35.43 12.45
N ASP A 455 39.81 -35.36 11.68
CA ASP A 455 40.74 -36.49 11.67
C ASP A 455 41.24 -36.72 13.10
N GLU A 456 41.18 -37.99 13.52
CA GLU A 456 41.29 -38.40 14.91
C GLU A 456 42.55 -37.84 15.63
N GLU A 457 42.33 -37.38 16.88
CA GLU A 457 43.32 -37.24 17.96
C GLU A 457 44.18 -35.96 18.19
N LYS A 458 44.23 -34.88 17.38
CA LYS A 458 45.33 -33.88 17.59
C LYS A 458 45.09 -32.38 17.77
N LYS A 459 43.87 -31.84 17.79
CA LYS A 459 43.69 -30.40 18.12
C LYS A 459 43.30 -30.25 19.60
N GLN A 460 44.12 -29.61 20.43
CA GLN A 460 43.78 -29.35 21.84
C GLN A 460 43.16 -27.96 22.04
N GLY A 461 42.15 -27.89 22.92
CA GLY A 461 41.55 -26.66 23.47
C GLY A 461 41.32 -25.51 22.47
N ARG A 462 42.29 -24.60 22.39
CA ARG A 462 42.22 -23.36 21.60
C ARG A 462 42.17 -23.61 20.09
N GLU A 463 42.85 -24.63 19.60
CA GLU A 463 42.84 -24.98 18.16
C GLU A 463 41.51 -25.60 17.74
N LYS A 464 40.86 -26.36 18.63
CA LYS A 464 39.49 -26.86 18.42
C LYS A 464 38.49 -25.71 18.38
N GLN A 465 38.59 -24.76 19.32
CA GLN A 465 37.73 -23.58 19.34
C GLN A 465 37.89 -22.72 18.08
N ALA A 466 39.13 -22.48 17.64
CA ALA A 466 39.40 -21.75 16.40
C ALA A 466 38.83 -22.47 15.17
N PHE A 467 38.94 -23.81 15.12
CA PHE A 467 38.39 -24.61 14.03
C PHE A 467 36.86 -24.58 13.98
N ILE A 468 36.19 -24.69 15.13
CA ILE A 468 34.73 -24.57 15.24
C ILE A 468 34.28 -23.18 14.75
N LEU A 469 34.96 -22.13 15.19
CA LEU A 469 34.64 -20.76 14.80
C LEU A 469 34.84 -20.54 13.30
N ASP A 470 35.92 -21.07 12.71
CA ASP A 470 36.18 -21.00 11.27
C ASP A 470 35.06 -21.66 10.44
N ILE A 471 34.59 -22.87 10.83
CA ILE A 471 33.45 -23.51 10.15
C ILE A 471 32.18 -22.66 10.24
N PHE A 472 31.86 -22.13 11.42
CA PHE A 472 30.67 -21.29 11.59
C PHE A 472 30.76 -19.97 10.82
N CYS A 473 31.94 -19.33 10.78
CA CYS A 473 32.17 -18.14 9.97
C CYS A 473 31.97 -18.43 8.47
N ARG A 474 32.53 -19.53 7.96
CA ARG A 474 32.35 -19.95 6.56
C ARG A 474 30.91 -20.31 6.23
N LEU A 475 30.20 -20.96 7.15
CA LEU A 475 28.78 -21.28 6.96
C LEU A 475 27.94 -20.00 6.88
N LEU A 476 28.17 -19.05 7.79
CA LEU A 476 27.47 -17.76 7.78
C LEU A 476 27.78 -16.99 6.48
N GLU A 477 29.04 -16.98 6.06
CA GLU A 477 29.46 -16.38 4.81
C GLU A 477 28.78 -17.05 3.61
N LEU A 478 28.76 -18.39 3.54
CA LEU A 478 28.14 -19.15 2.46
C LEU A 478 26.62 -18.87 2.37
N ILE A 479 25.92 -18.82 3.49
CA ILE A 479 24.50 -18.47 3.55
C ILE A 479 24.27 -17.04 3.03
N THR A 480 25.12 -16.10 3.46
CA THR A 480 25.04 -14.70 3.03
C THR A 480 25.35 -14.56 1.53
N LEU A 481 26.34 -15.28 1.02
CA LEU A 481 26.70 -15.31 -0.40
C LEU A 481 25.57 -15.90 -1.24
N ARG A 482 24.95 -17.00 -0.82
CA ARG A 482 23.78 -17.57 -1.51
C ARG A 482 22.63 -16.56 -1.55
N HIS A 483 22.30 -15.95 -0.42
CA HIS A 483 21.21 -14.99 -0.35
C HIS A 483 21.43 -13.80 -1.30
N ARG A 484 22.62 -13.20 -1.26
CA ARG A 484 22.99 -12.10 -2.17
C ARG A 484 23.04 -12.54 -3.64
N LEU A 485 23.45 -13.77 -3.92
CA LEU A 485 23.43 -14.30 -5.28
C LEU A 485 22.00 -14.44 -5.78
N ILE A 486 21.09 -14.99 -4.97
CA ILE A 486 19.67 -15.10 -5.31
C ILE A 486 19.09 -13.72 -5.61
N GLU A 487 19.28 -12.74 -4.72
CA GLU A 487 18.81 -11.36 -4.94
C GLU A 487 19.36 -10.79 -6.26
N THR A 488 20.66 -10.88 -6.46
CA THR A 488 21.32 -10.33 -7.66
C THR A 488 20.84 -11.04 -8.93
N ALA A 489 20.67 -12.37 -8.90
CA ALA A 489 20.19 -13.15 -10.04
C ALA A 489 18.72 -12.84 -10.37
N LEU A 490 17.87 -12.64 -9.37
CA LEU A 490 16.47 -12.24 -9.59
C LEU A 490 16.40 -10.83 -10.20
N GLU A 491 17.22 -9.89 -9.71
CA GLU A 491 17.35 -8.55 -10.28
C GLU A 491 17.89 -8.58 -11.72
N SER A 492 18.93 -9.38 -11.99
CA SER A 492 19.48 -9.61 -13.34
C SER A 492 18.42 -10.14 -14.29
N ALA A 493 17.59 -11.08 -13.87
CA ALA A 493 16.51 -11.64 -14.71
C ALA A 493 15.47 -10.58 -15.09
N GLN A 494 15.10 -9.71 -14.15
CA GLN A 494 14.20 -8.60 -14.43
C GLN A 494 14.81 -7.56 -15.37
N LEU A 495 16.08 -7.19 -15.15
CA LEU A 495 16.79 -6.26 -16.03
C LEU A 495 17.01 -6.85 -17.42
N ALA A 496 17.28 -8.15 -17.54
CA ALA A 496 17.39 -8.86 -18.82
C ALA A 496 16.06 -8.82 -19.58
N ARG A 497 14.92 -9.03 -18.90
CA ARG A 497 13.58 -8.90 -19.49
C ARG A 497 13.34 -7.49 -20.05
N MET A 498 13.70 -6.46 -19.28
CA MET A 498 13.60 -5.06 -19.73
C MET A 498 14.53 -4.77 -20.90
N TYR A 499 15.77 -5.24 -20.84
CA TYR A 499 16.76 -5.07 -21.91
C TYR A 499 16.28 -5.67 -23.22
N LYS A 500 15.73 -6.90 -23.20
CA LYS A 500 15.14 -7.55 -24.38
C LYS A 500 14.00 -6.72 -24.98
N ALA A 501 13.11 -6.20 -24.14
CA ALA A 501 12.01 -5.36 -24.59
C ALA A 501 12.53 -4.09 -25.31
N PHE A 502 13.53 -3.41 -24.73
CA PHE A 502 14.16 -2.25 -25.36
C PHE A 502 14.92 -2.61 -26.63
N ALA A 503 15.64 -3.73 -26.66
CA ALA A 503 16.37 -4.18 -27.85
C ALA A 503 15.41 -4.41 -29.03
N VAL A 504 14.30 -5.13 -28.80
CA VAL A 504 13.27 -5.39 -29.82
C VAL A 504 12.66 -4.08 -30.32
N GLU A 505 12.36 -3.13 -29.44
CA GLU A 505 11.81 -1.83 -29.83
C GLU A 505 12.79 -0.98 -30.66
N MET A 506 14.09 -1.09 -30.37
CA MET A 506 15.16 -0.45 -31.14
C MET A 506 15.51 -1.18 -32.44
N GLY A 507 14.92 -2.35 -32.70
CA GLY A 507 15.18 -3.18 -33.89
C GLY A 507 16.43 -4.07 -33.78
N PHE A 508 16.94 -4.29 -32.57
CA PHE A 508 18.01 -5.25 -32.28
C PHE A 508 17.44 -6.59 -31.82
N ASP A 509 18.17 -7.66 -32.13
CA ASP A 509 17.85 -9.03 -31.72
C ASP A 509 18.36 -9.34 -30.29
N GLU A 510 17.84 -10.39 -29.67
CA GLU A 510 18.13 -10.73 -28.27
C GLU A 510 19.55 -11.28 -28.02
N PHE A 511 20.29 -11.64 -29.06
CA PHE A 511 21.61 -12.27 -28.91
C PHE A 511 22.67 -11.34 -28.30
N HIS A 512 22.45 -10.01 -28.31
CA HIS A 512 23.35 -9.04 -27.68
C HIS A 512 23.40 -9.13 -26.15
N LEU A 513 22.49 -9.87 -25.53
CA LEU A 513 22.46 -10.09 -24.10
C LEU A 513 23.48 -11.15 -23.64
N TYR A 514 23.88 -12.06 -24.54
CA TYR A 514 24.55 -13.30 -24.16
C TYR A 514 25.97 -13.36 -24.70
N LEU A 515 26.87 -13.90 -23.89
CA LEU A 515 28.21 -14.27 -24.32
C LEU A 515 28.42 -15.78 -24.16
N ARG A 516 29.10 -16.38 -25.14
CA ARG A 516 29.51 -17.78 -25.07
C ARG A 516 31.04 -17.89 -25.03
N PRO A 517 31.62 -18.68 -24.12
CA PRO A 517 33.05 -18.94 -24.13
C PRO A 517 33.41 -19.78 -25.36
N VAL A 518 34.32 -19.26 -26.19
CA VAL A 518 34.88 -19.97 -27.35
C VAL A 518 36.31 -20.37 -27.02
N HIS A 519 36.59 -21.67 -26.98
CA HIS A 519 37.97 -22.13 -26.84
C HIS A 519 38.76 -21.76 -28.08
N PHE A 520 39.99 -21.26 -27.89
CA PHE A 520 40.90 -20.86 -28.96
C PHE A 520 41.12 -21.95 -30.01
N GLU A 521 40.98 -23.22 -29.64
CA GLU A 521 41.09 -24.37 -30.53
C GLU A 521 40.00 -24.43 -31.62
N PHE A 522 38.84 -23.79 -31.39
CA PHE A 522 37.74 -23.70 -32.35
C PHE A 522 37.71 -22.37 -33.10
N ALA A 523 38.63 -21.45 -32.82
CA ALA A 523 38.72 -20.18 -33.52
C ALA A 523 39.28 -20.39 -34.93
N SER A 524 38.46 -20.11 -35.96
CA SER A 524 38.91 -20.11 -37.34
C SER A 524 39.35 -18.71 -37.76
N HIS A 525 40.48 -18.61 -38.48
CA HIS A 525 40.97 -17.33 -38.97
C HIS A 525 40.03 -16.80 -40.07
N LYS A 526 39.32 -15.69 -39.80
CA LYS A 526 38.46 -15.02 -40.78
C LYS A 526 39.34 -14.11 -41.64
N GLU A 527 39.42 -14.38 -42.95
CA GLU A 527 40.09 -13.47 -43.89
C GLU A 527 39.42 -12.09 -43.81
N LYS A 528 40.20 -11.03 -43.54
CA LYS A 528 39.81 -9.64 -43.20
C LYS A 528 39.60 -9.30 -41.71
N ALA A 529 40.04 -10.14 -40.76
CA ALA A 529 40.03 -9.79 -39.33
C ALA A 529 40.84 -8.52 -38.96
N ASP A 530 41.76 -8.08 -39.82
CA ASP A 530 42.58 -6.86 -39.62
C ASP A 530 41.88 -5.55 -39.99
N GLN A 531 40.63 -5.60 -40.49
CA GLN A 531 39.86 -4.39 -40.80
C GLN A 531 39.30 -3.80 -39.50
N PRO A 532 39.47 -2.48 -39.25
CA PRO A 532 38.91 -1.85 -38.07
C PRO A 532 37.37 -2.00 -38.08
N PRO A 533 36.74 -2.26 -36.92
CA PRO A 533 35.29 -2.39 -36.85
C PRO A 533 34.62 -1.13 -37.41
N PRO A 534 33.46 -1.27 -38.09
CA PRO A 534 32.74 -0.13 -38.63
C PRO A 534 32.47 0.91 -37.53
N ILE A 535 32.91 2.15 -37.76
CA ILE A 535 32.87 3.25 -36.79
C ILE A 535 31.43 3.77 -36.56
N PHE A 536 30.52 3.47 -37.49
CA PHE A 536 29.13 3.94 -37.46
C PHE A 536 28.16 2.81 -37.16
N ILE A 537 27.24 3.02 -36.21
CA ILE A 537 26.17 2.07 -35.83
C ILE A 537 25.35 1.62 -37.06
N THR A 538 25.18 2.49 -38.06
CA THR A 538 24.47 2.15 -39.30
C THR A 538 25.21 1.15 -40.19
N ALA A 539 26.53 1.02 -40.05
CA ALA A 539 27.33 0.05 -40.80
C ALA A 539 27.43 -1.32 -40.08
N LEU A 540 27.13 -1.39 -38.78
CA LEU A 540 26.91 -2.65 -38.06
C LEU A 540 25.64 -3.35 -38.55
N LEU A 541 24.56 -2.59 -38.80
CA LEU A 541 23.29 -3.10 -39.33
C LEU A 541 23.40 -3.71 -40.74
N GLU A 542 24.44 -3.38 -41.50
CA GLU A 542 24.65 -3.84 -42.89
C GLU A 542 25.59 -5.08 -42.98
N ASP A 543 26.45 -5.33 -41.98
CA ASP A 543 27.37 -6.48 -41.93
C ASP A 543 27.34 -7.18 -40.55
N ASP A 544 26.21 -7.83 -40.25
CA ASP A 544 26.02 -8.65 -39.04
C ASP A 544 26.86 -9.96 -39.03
N SER A 545 27.71 -10.20 -40.04
CA SER A 545 28.45 -11.46 -40.17
C SER A 545 29.53 -11.66 -39.10
N SER A 546 29.83 -10.63 -38.30
CA SER A 546 30.81 -10.68 -37.20
C SER A 546 30.20 -10.98 -35.83
N VAL A 547 28.87 -10.97 -35.68
CA VAL A 547 28.22 -11.13 -34.37
C VAL A 547 27.73 -12.57 -34.19
N ASP A 548 28.13 -13.20 -33.08
CA ASP A 548 27.63 -14.53 -32.70
C ASP A 548 26.15 -14.43 -32.32
N ARG A 549 25.28 -15.14 -33.04
CA ARG A 549 23.82 -15.13 -32.84
C ARG A 549 23.39 -16.19 -31.81
N TYR A 550 24.16 -16.31 -30.75
CA TYR A 550 23.90 -17.26 -29.69
C TYR A 550 22.73 -16.79 -28.83
N ILE A 551 21.69 -17.63 -28.73
CA ILE A 551 20.54 -17.40 -27.86
C ILE A 551 20.33 -18.70 -27.07
N PRO A 552 20.59 -18.70 -25.75
CA PRO A 552 20.29 -19.84 -24.91
C PRO A 552 18.78 -19.98 -24.73
N SER A 553 18.33 -21.21 -24.43
CA SER A 553 16.90 -21.48 -24.18
C SER A 553 16.41 -20.87 -22.87
N ASP A 554 17.28 -20.86 -21.85
CA ASP A 554 17.02 -20.30 -20.52
C ASP A 554 18.10 -19.27 -20.20
N LEU A 555 17.82 -18.38 -19.25
CA LEU A 555 18.82 -17.45 -18.71
C LEU A 555 19.92 -18.25 -17.98
N LEU A 556 21.17 -17.90 -18.27
CA LEU A 556 22.36 -18.47 -17.64
C LEU A 556 22.81 -17.55 -16.49
N LEU A 557 23.50 -18.13 -15.51
CA LEU A 557 24.25 -17.29 -14.55
C LEU A 557 25.45 -16.68 -15.26
N SER A 558 25.81 -15.45 -14.91
CA SER A 558 26.99 -14.75 -15.44
C SER A 558 28.26 -15.60 -15.49
N ILE A 559 28.51 -16.39 -14.44
CA ILE A 559 29.71 -17.23 -14.33
C ILE A 559 29.76 -18.30 -15.44
N GLN A 560 28.62 -18.75 -15.95
CA GLN A 560 28.53 -19.77 -17.00
C GLN A 560 28.95 -19.22 -18.38
N GLU A 561 28.94 -17.89 -18.56
CA GLU A 561 29.53 -17.24 -19.74
C GLU A 561 31.07 -17.29 -19.72
N VAL A 562 31.67 -17.40 -18.54
CA VAL A 562 33.14 -17.41 -18.35
C VAL A 562 33.67 -18.83 -18.17
N ASP A 563 33.03 -19.62 -17.31
CA ASP A 563 33.40 -21.00 -17.00
C ASP A 563 32.17 -21.86 -16.65
N ASN A 564 31.82 -22.75 -17.59
CA ASN A 564 30.71 -23.69 -17.43
C ASN A 564 31.02 -24.90 -16.53
N ASN A 565 32.30 -25.26 -16.30
CA ASN A 565 32.65 -26.59 -15.82
C ASN A 565 33.31 -26.63 -14.44
N GLN A 566 34.00 -25.57 -13.98
CA GLN A 566 34.72 -25.61 -12.69
C GLN A 566 34.06 -24.71 -11.63
N ILE A 567 34.00 -23.40 -11.86
CA ILE A 567 33.52 -22.42 -10.87
C ILE A 567 31.99 -22.37 -10.86
N GLY A 568 31.36 -22.40 -12.04
CA GLY A 568 29.91 -22.29 -12.20
C GLY A 568 29.09 -23.51 -11.74
N LYS A 569 29.74 -24.56 -11.20
CA LYS A 569 29.08 -25.79 -10.76
C LYS A 569 29.06 -25.88 -9.25
N PHE A 570 27.92 -25.53 -8.67
CA PHE A 570 27.65 -25.65 -7.23
C PHE A 570 26.23 -26.18 -7.02
N SER A 571 25.94 -26.75 -5.84
CA SER A 571 24.60 -27.23 -5.51
C SER A 571 24.30 -27.06 -4.02
N PHE A 572 23.24 -26.30 -3.72
CA PHE A 572 22.68 -26.14 -2.39
C PHE A 572 21.53 -27.13 -2.11
N HIS A 573 21.20 -27.99 -3.06
CA HIS A 573 20.11 -28.96 -2.94
C HIS A 573 20.48 -30.19 -2.11
N THR A 574 21.76 -30.55 -2.07
CA THR A 574 22.25 -31.77 -1.41
C THR A 574 23.18 -31.41 -0.25
N ARG A 575 23.15 -32.21 0.82
CA ARG A 575 24.02 -32.00 2.00
C ARG A 575 25.50 -32.06 1.62
N ASP A 576 25.88 -33.03 0.79
CA ASP A 576 27.27 -33.19 0.33
C ASP A 576 27.73 -32.00 -0.51
N GLY A 577 26.85 -31.44 -1.35
CA GLY A 577 27.13 -30.22 -2.12
C GLY A 577 27.41 -29.02 -1.23
N VAL A 578 26.60 -28.81 -0.19
CA VAL A 578 26.83 -27.73 0.79
C VAL A 578 28.14 -27.95 1.56
N ILE A 579 28.42 -29.19 1.99
CA ILE A 579 29.68 -29.52 2.69
C ILE A 579 30.90 -29.26 1.79
N GLN A 580 30.81 -29.57 0.50
CA GLN A 580 31.87 -29.26 -0.46
C GLN A 580 32.09 -27.75 -0.61
N LEU A 581 31.01 -26.95 -0.59
CA LEU A 581 31.07 -25.50 -0.67
C LEU A 581 31.64 -24.84 0.60
N LEU A 582 31.57 -25.50 1.76
CA LEU A 582 32.19 -25.02 3.00
C LEU A 582 33.73 -25.10 3.00
N SER A 583 34.33 -25.77 2.00
CA SER A 583 35.78 -25.71 1.78
C SER A 583 36.23 -24.28 1.44
N GLN A 584 37.49 -23.95 1.73
CA GLN A 584 38.05 -22.61 1.46
C GLN A 584 37.88 -22.22 -0.03
N SER A 585 38.21 -23.15 -0.93
CA SER A 585 38.02 -22.96 -2.38
C SER A 585 36.55 -22.85 -2.78
N GLY A 586 35.65 -23.53 -2.07
CA GLY A 586 34.21 -23.46 -2.34
C GLY A 586 33.64 -22.07 -2.06
N VAL A 587 34.00 -21.48 -0.91
CA VAL A 587 33.60 -20.12 -0.54
C VAL A 587 34.20 -19.09 -1.51
N GLU A 588 35.48 -19.21 -1.86
CA GLU A 588 36.14 -18.35 -2.84
C GLU A 588 35.47 -18.43 -4.23
N ASN A 589 35.12 -19.63 -4.70
CA ASN A 589 34.39 -19.81 -5.96
C ASN A 589 33.01 -19.14 -5.92
N MET A 590 32.34 -19.18 -4.77
CA MET A 590 31.04 -18.54 -4.58
C MET A 590 31.15 -17.01 -4.56
N GLN A 591 32.21 -16.46 -3.95
CA GLN A 591 32.52 -15.03 -4.03
C GLN A 591 32.76 -14.57 -5.48
N ILE A 592 33.51 -15.35 -6.26
CA ILE A 592 33.75 -15.07 -7.69
C ILE A 592 32.44 -15.11 -8.47
N THR A 593 31.62 -16.13 -8.23
CA THR A 593 30.30 -16.25 -8.88
C THR A 593 29.41 -15.04 -8.59
N LEU A 594 29.35 -14.60 -7.34
CA LEU A 594 28.61 -13.39 -6.97
C LEU A 594 29.19 -12.14 -7.63
N ALA A 595 30.51 -12.01 -7.71
CA ALA A 595 31.15 -10.86 -8.34
C ALA A 595 30.84 -10.78 -9.84
N CYS A 596 30.86 -11.92 -10.55
CA CYS A 596 30.41 -12.00 -11.94
C CYS A 596 28.96 -11.56 -12.09
N GLU A 597 28.08 -12.04 -11.21
CA GLU A 597 26.64 -11.76 -11.30
C GLU A 597 26.33 -10.29 -11.02
N VAL A 598 26.97 -9.71 -10.01
CA VAL A 598 26.87 -8.28 -9.70
C VAL A 598 27.40 -7.43 -10.86
N THR A 599 28.47 -7.87 -11.54
CA THR A 599 29.02 -7.16 -12.68
C THR A 599 28.05 -7.18 -13.87
N GLN A 600 27.46 -8.33 -14.18
CA GLN A 600 26.44 -8.44 -15.23
C GLN A 600 25.22 -7.59 -14.89
N LYS A 601 24.71 -7.68 -13.66
CA LYS A 601 23.58 -6.86 -13.19
C LYS A 601 23.85 -5.37 -13.38
N ASN A 602 25.02 -4.89 -12.94
CA ASN A 602 25.39 -3.47 -13.06
C ASN A 602 25.51 -3.03 -14.53
N ALA A 603 26.07 -3.89 -15.40
CA ALA A 603 26.13 -3.62 -16.82
C ALA A 603 24.72 -3.50 -17.44
N LEU A 604 23.82 -4.43 -17.10
CA LEU A 604 22.42 -4.41 -17.54
C LEU A 604 21.69 -3.17 -17.03
N LEU A 605 21.89 -2.80 -15.76
CA LEU A 605 21.29 -1.60 -15.18
C LEU A 605 21.68 -0.35 -15.95
N VAL A 606 22.98 -0.18 -16.25
CA VAL A 606 23.48 0.96 -17.04
C VAL A 606 22.90 0.94 -18.45
N ALA A 607 22.85 -0.22 -19.11
CA ALA A 607 22.31 -0.36 -20.45
C ALA A 607 20.81 0.01 -20.50
N VAL A 608 20.01 -0.49 -19.55
CA VAL A 608 18.58 -0.19 -19.44
C VAL A 608 18.35 1.29 -19.12
N GLN A 609 19.12 1.89 -18.22
CA GLN A 609 19.04 3.32 -17.91
C GLN A 609 19.41 4.20 -19.12
N GLN A 610 20.42 3.81 -19.89
CA GLN A 610 20.79 4.53 -21.10
C GLN A 610 19.72 4.39 -22.18
N ALA A 611 19.14 3.20 -22.34
CA ALA A 611 18.05 2.94 -23.28
C ALA A 611 16.79 3.75 -22.94
N SER A 612 16.42 3.83 -21.66
CA SER A 612 15.25 4.59 -21.22
C SER A 612 15.41 6.09 -21.47
N PHE A 613 16.63 6.63 -21.34
CA PHE A 613 16.91 8.04 -21.64
C PHE A 613 16.74 8.38 -23.13
N CYS A 614 17.04 7.45 -24.03
CA CYS A 614 16.78 7.63 -25.47
C CYS A 614 15.29 7.82 -25.77
N TYR A 615 14.41 7.21 -24.97
CA TYR A 615 12.95 7.35 -25.11
C TYR A 615 12.46 8.74 -24.72
N MET A 616 13.02 9.30 -23.64
CA MET A 616 12.66 10.64 -23.12
C MET A 616 13.03 11.78 -24.08
N ILE A 617 13.97 11.54 -25.01
CA ILE A 617 14.44 12.53 -25.98
C ILE A 617 13.66 12.47 -27.31
N GLN A 618 12.80 11.46 -27.55
CA GLN A 618 11.99 11.47 -28.77
C GLN A 618 11.11 12.74 -28.81
N PRO A 619 11.33 13.65 -29.78
CA PRO A 619 10.45 14.79 -29.95
C PRO A 619 9.08 14.26 -30.33
N THR A 620 8.05 14.92 -29.81
CA THR A 620 6.66 14.81 -30.25
C THR A 620 6.63 14.52 -31.76
N ARG A 621 6.14 13.33 -32.16
CA ARG A 621 5.89 13.02 -33.57
C ARG A 621 5.17 14.21 -34.19
N THR A 622 5.89 14.98 -34.99
CA THR A 622 5.35 16.07 -35.79
C THR A 622 4.30 15.44 -36.69
N MET A 623 3.05 15.87 -36.51
CA MET A 623 1.99 15.60 -37.49
C MET A 623 2.51 15.91 -38.88
N ASP A 624 2.31 14.96 -39.80
CA ASP A 624 2.61 15.04 -41.23
C ASP A 624 2.34 16.44 -41.81
N MET A 625 3.39 17.25 -41.94
CA MET A 625 3.40 18.33 -42.92
C MET A 625 3.88 17.74 -44.24
N LYS A 626 2.90 17.54 -45.12
CA LYS A 626 3.01 17.24 -46.55
C LYS A 626 4.38 17.60 -47.14
N VAL A 627 5.03 16.56 -47.64
CA VAL A 627 6.06 16.65 -48.68
C VAL A 627 5.51 17.53 -49.81
N SER A 628 5.99 18.77 -49.88
CA SER A 628 5.94 19.57 -51.09
C SER A 628 7.38 19.73 -51.56
N SER A 629 7.69 18.90 -52.54
CA SER A 629 8.80 18.99 -53.46
C SER A 629 9.18 20.43 -53.80
N ILE A 630 10.39 20.84 -53.41
CA ILE A 630 11.11 21.90 -54.12
C ILE A 630 12.55 21.41 -54.32
N LEU A 631 12.85 21.25 -55.60
CA LEU A 631 14.12 20.86 -56.19
C LEU A 631 14.98 22.11 -56.45
N PHE A 632 16.30 21.91 -56.29
CA PHE A 632 17.45 22.64 -56.85
C PHE A 632 17.90 23.97 -56.22
N PRO A 633 19.20 24.33 -56.35
CA PRO A 633 20.33 23.58 -56.96
C PRO A 633 21.36 23.02 -55.96
#